data_AF-A0A448XAI6-F1
#
_entry.id   AF-A0A448XAI6-F1
#
_cell.length_a   1.000
_cell.length_b   1.000
_cell.length_c   1.000
_cell.angle_alpha   90.00
_cell.angle_beta   90.00
_cell.angle_gamma   90.00
#
_symmetry.space_group_name_H-M   'P 1'
#
loop_
_entity.id
_entity.type
_entity.pdbx_description
1 polymer ?
#
loop_
_entity_poly.entity_id
_entity_poly.type
_entity_poly.pdbx_seq_one_letter_code
_entity_poly.pdbx_strand_id
1 'polypeptide(L)'
;MKSRGSWRHWNEFLRSVEKPPEINLRDLIIPTMDTARYKYILNVLLSARRPLLYVGPTGTGKSAYIQEKMMREIDRDRFAAYFINFSAQTSANQTQVCIIYILFA
;
A
#
# COMPACT_ATOMS: atom_id res chain seq x y z
N MET A 1 2.78 3.61 36.18
CA MET A 1 2.85 4.86 35.39
C MET A 1 2.14 4.65 34.06
N LYS A 2 0.99 5.30 33.81
CA LYS A 2 0.38 5.31 32.47
C LYS A 2 1.24 6.21 31.60
N SER A 3 2.05 5.66 30.69
CA SER A 3 2.71 6.47 29.67
C SER A 3 1.61 7.11 28.82
N ARG A 4 1.37 8.41 28.98
CA ARG A 4 0.59 9.17 28.02
C ARG A 4 1.41 9.16 26.73
N GLY A 5 0.90 8.53 25.67
CA GLY A 5 1.59 8.53 24.37
C GLY A 5 1.93 9.97 23.95
N SER A 6 3.09 10.17 23.32
CA SER A 6 3.49 11.47 22.77
C SER A 6 3.19 11.52 21.28
N TRP A 7 2.67 12.66 20.81
CA TRP A 7 2.55 12.93 19.38
C TRP A 7 3.94 13.11 18.78
N ARG A 8 4.19 12.43 17.66
CA ARG A 8 5.44 12.51 16.90
C ARG A 8 5.18 12.99 15.49
N HIS A 9 6.15 13.66 14.90
CA HIS A 9 6.02 14.14 13.54
C HIS A 9 6.20 12.98 12.55
N TRP A 10 5.38 12.93 11.50
CA TRP A 10 5.41 11.84 10.52
C TRP A 10 6.76 11.69 9.81
N ASN A 11 7.53 12.78 9.68
CA ASN A 11 8.88 12.72 9.12
C ASN A 11 9.83 11.83 9.94
N GLU A 12 9.56 11.61 11.23
CA GLU A 12 10.33 10.68 12.05
C GLU A 12 10.17 9.21 11.60
N PHE A 13 9.13 8.89 10.82
CA PHE A 13 8.91 7.57 10.23
C PHE A 13 9.56 7.41 8.85
N LEU A 14 10.08 8.49 8.26
CA LEU A 14 10.79 8.44 6.99
C LEU A 14 12.20 7.93 7.27
N ARG A 15 12.45 6.64 7.03
CA ARG A 15 13.81 6.10 7.02
C ARG A 15 14.60 6.87 5.96
N SER A 16 15.77 7.38 6.31
CA SER A 16 16.73 7.89 5.34
C SER A 16 17.06 6.74 4.38
N VAL A 17 16.68 6.89 3.11
CA VAL A 17 17.12 5.94 2.08
C VAL A 17 18.61 6.18 1.91
N GLU A 18 19.42 5.39 2.60
CA GLU A 18 20.86 5.34 2.37
C GLU A 18 21.08 4.76 0.99
N LYS A 19 21.27 5.67 0.02
CA LYS A 19 21.61 5.41 -1.37
C LYS A 19 20.59 4.51 -2.09
N PRO A 20 19.76 5.05 -3.00
CA PRO A 20 19.00 4.15 -3.85
C PRO A 20 20.00 3.24 -4.58
N PRO A 21 19.80 1.90 -4.61
CA PRO A 21 20.51 1.03 -5.54
C PRO A 21 20.29 1.54 -6.98
N GLU A 22 20.89 0.91 -8.00
CA GLU A 22 20.52 1.17 -9.40
C GLU A 22 19.04 0.80 -9.64
N ILE A 23 18.14 1.65 -9.17
CA ILE A 23 16.70 1.59 -9.34
C ILE A 23 16.42 2.50 -10.53
N ASN A 24 15.61 2.01 -11.47
CA ASN A 24 15.12 2.86 -12.54
C ASN A 24 14.37 4.04 -11.91
N LEU A 25 14.70 5.28 -12.32
CA LEU A 25 14.06 6.49 -11.81
C LEU A 25 12.52 6.43 -11.90
N ARG A 26 11.98 5.67 -12.87
CA ARG A 26 10.53 5.46 -13.04
C ARG A 26 9.88 4.67 -11.91
N ASP A 27 10.65 3.81 -11.24
CA ASP A 27 10.18 2.93 -10.16
C ASP A 27 10.52 3.48 -8.77
N LEU A 28 11.25 4.60 -8.70
CA LEU A 28 11.67 5.21 -7.45
C LEU A 28 10.49 5.90 -6.74
N ILE A 29 10.09 5.35 -5.60
CA ILE A 29 9.10 5.97 -4.71
C ILE A 29 9.84 6.84 -3.70
N ILE A 30 9.58 8.15 -3.76
CA ILE A 30 10.12 9.11 -2.79
C ILE A 30 9.37 8.96 -1.45
N PRO A 31 10.07 8.71 -0.34
CA PRO A 31 9.45 8.75 0.98
C PRO A 31 8.95 10.17 1.28
N THR A 32 7.66 10.31 1.52
CA THR A 32 7.03 11.56 1.92
C THR A 32 6.11 11.32 3.10
N MET A 33 5.65 12.40 3.72
CA MET A 33 4.69 12.32 4.82
C MET A 33 3.44 11.49 4.46
N ASP A 34 2.99 11.58 3.21
CA ASP A 34 1.82 10.85 2.72
C ASP A 34 2.11 9.35 2.58
N THR A 35 3.29 8.96 2.06
CA THR A 35 3.65 7.54 1.99
C THR A 35 3.75 6.92 3.38
N ALA A 36 4.29 7.64 4.37
CA ALA A 36 4.32 7.19 5.76
C ALA A 36 2.91 6.99 6.35
N ARG A 37 2.03 7.99 6.21
CA ARG A 37 0.66 7.95 6.73
C ARG A 37 -0.15 6.81 6.13
N TYR A 38 -0.15 6.69 4.80
CA TYR A 38 -0.95 5.67 4.12
C TYR A 38 -0.43 4.26 4.38
N LYS A 39 0.89 4.06 4.38
CA LYS A 39 1.45 2.76 4.77
C LYS A 39 1.07 2.38 6.21
N TYR A 40 1.08 3.35 7.13
CA TYR A 40 0.67 3.13 8.51
C TYR A 40 -0.80 2.74 8.63
N ILE A 41 -1.71 3.50 8.01
CA ILE A 41 -3.16 3.22 8.05
C ILE A 41 -3.46 1.84 7.44
N LEU A 42 -2.81 1.51 6.31
CA LEU A 42 -2.93 0.19 5.69
C LEU A 42 -2.53 -0.91 6.68
N ASN A 43 -1.40 -0.77 7.37
CA ASN A 43 -0.92 -1.78 8.33
C ASN A 43 -1.90 -1.98 9.50
N VAL A 44 -2.46 -0.89 10.04
CA VAL A 44 -3.45 -0.94 11.12
C VAL A 44 -4.71 -1.69 10.67
N LEU A 45 -5.23 -1.39 9.49
CA LEU A 45 -6.48 -1.98 9.00
C LEU A 45 -6.30 -3.42 8.48
N LEU A 46 -5.15 -3.75 7.88
CA LEU A 46 -4.80 -5.14 7.55
C LEU A 46 -4.76 -6.02 8.80
N SER A 47 -4.13 -5.53 9.88
CA SER A 47 -4.06 -6.25 11.16
C SER A 47 -5.45 -6.46 11.77
N ALA A 48 -6.36 -5.50 11.57
CA ALA A 48 -7.75 -5.57 12.01
C ALA A 48 -8.68 -6.31 11.03
N ARG A 49 -8.18 -6.79 9.87
CA ARG A 49 -8.97 -7.36 8.77
C ARG A 49 -10.14 -6.46 8.33
N ARG A 50 -9.91 -5.15 8.26
CA ARG A 50 -10.91 -4.17 7.84
C ARG A 50 -10.59 -3.62 6.44
N PRO A 51 -11.59 -3.55 5.54
CA PRO A 51 -11.39 -2.96 4.22
C PRO A 51 -11.12 -1.45 4.31
N LEU A 52 -10.39 -0.93 3.32
CA LEU A 52 -9.96 0.46 3.24
C LEU A 52 -10.08 0.97 1.80
N LEU A 53 -10.49 2.23 1.65
CA LEU A 53 -10.54 2.93 0.37
C LEU A 53 -9.68 4.20 0.46
N TYR A 54 -8.70 4.31 -0.44
CA TYR A 54 -7.95 5.55 -0.65
C TYR A 54 -8.54 6.34 -1.82
N VAL A 55 -8.80 7.62 -1.59
CA VAL A 55 -9.35 8.54 -2.59
C VAL A 55 -8.39 9.71 -2.84
N GLY A 56 -8.44 10.28 -4.05
CA GLY A 56 -7.69 11.49 -4.39
C GLY A 56 -7.33 11.59 -5.88
N PRO A 57 -6.72 12.70 -6.32
CA PRO A 57 -6.44 12.97 -7.72
C PRO A 57 -5.53 11.93 -8.40
N THR A 58 -5.70 11.70 -9.70
CA THR A 58 -4.80 10.83 -10.48
C THR A 58 -3.37 11.37 -10.49
N GLY A 59 -2.37 10.48 -10.64
CA GLY A 59 -0.96 10.89 -10.72
C GLY A 59 -0.28 11.24 -9.39
N THR A 60 -0.95 11.08 -8.24
CA THR A 60 -0.41 11.37 -6.90
C THR A 60 0.33 10.19 -6.24
N GLY A 61 0.71 9.17 -7.02
CA GLY A 61 1.47 8.01 -6.52
C GLY A 61 0.69 7.01 -5.66
N LYS A 62 -0.62 7.21 -5.45
CA LYS A 62 -1.44 6.38 -4.53
C LYS A 62 -1.31 4.89 -4.73
N SER A 63 -1.55 4.43 -5.95
CA SER A 63 -1.44 3.01 -6.27
C SER A 63 0.00 2.50 -6.09
N ALA A 64 1.00 3.31 -6.45
CA ALA A 64 2.40 2.89 -6.43
C ALA A 64 2.92 2.58 -5.02
N TYR A 65 2.74 3.48 -4.04
CA TYR A 65 3.24 3.22 -2.68
C TYR A 65 2.43 2.16 -1.93
N ILE A 66 1.14 1.96 -2.27
CA ILE A 66 0.35 0.86 -1.70
C ILE A 66 0.78 -0.48 -2.31
N GLN A 67 0.98 -0.54 -3.62
CA GLN A 67 1.50 -1.72 -4.29
C GLN A 67 2.87 -2.11 -3.75
N GLU A 68 3.79 -1.15 -3.60
CA GLU A 68 5.11 -1.40 -3.04
C GLU A 68 5.02 -1.94 -1.60
N LYS A 69 4.21 -1.32 -0.72
CA LYS A 69 3.96 -1.82 0.64
C LYS A 69 3.44 -3.26 0.63
N MET A 70 2.42 -3.54 -0.19
CA MET A 70 1.78 -4.85 -0.32
C MET A 70 2.72 -5.92 -0.89
N MET A 71 3.61 -5.56 -1.81
CA MET A 71 4.52 -6.53 -2.43
C MET A 71 5.76 -6.80 -1.57
N ARG A 72 6.28 -5.79 -0.87
CA ARG A 72 7.61 -5.86 -0.25
C ARG A 72 7.61 -5.91 1.28
N GLU A 73 6.55 -5.44 1.94
CA GLU A 73 6.60 -5.18 3.38
C GLU A 73 5.39 -5.74 4.17
N ILE A 74 4.57 -6.60 3.58
CA ILE A 74 3.53 -7.33 4.32
C ILE A 74 4.09 -8.66 4.84
N ASP A 75 3.46 -9.19 5.88
CA ASP A 75 3.72 -10.53 6.38
C ASP A 75 3.21 -11.58 5.37
N ARG A 76 4.16 -12.19 4.64
CA ARG A 76 3.87 -13.13 3.55
C ARG A 76 3.39 -14.50 4.03
N ASP A 77 3.58 -14.83 5.31
CA ASP A 77 3.04 -16.06 5.88
C ASP A 77 1.55 -15.93 6.18
N ARG A 78 1.07 -14.69 6.33
CA ARG A 78 -0.33 -14.38 6.66
C ARG A 78 -1.14 -13.84 5.48
N PHE A 79 -0.48 -13.19 4.53
CA PHE A 79 -1.16 -12.44 3.48
C PHE A 79 -0.49 -12.64 2.11
N ALA A 80 -1.31 -12.81 1.08
CA ALA A 80 -0.91 -12.74 -0.32
C ALA A 80 -1.51 -11.48 -0.97
N ALA A 81 -0.73 -10.78 -1.77
CA ALA A 81 -1.15 -9.55 -2.45
C ALA A 81 -1.54 -9.85 -3.90
N TYR A 82 -2.76 -9.47 -4.27
CA TYR A 82 -3.26 -9.52 -5.64
C TYR A 82 -3.78 -8.16 -6.08
N PHE A 83 -3.63 -7.83 -7.36
CA PHE A 83 -3.99 -6.53 -7.92
C PHE A 83 -4.94 -6.70 -9.10
N ILE A 84 -6.07 -5.99 -9.06
CA ILE A 84 -7.05 -5.94 -10.14
C ILE A 84 -7.19 -4.48 -10.57
N ASN A 85 -6.98 -4.22 -11.86
CA ASN A 85 -7.13 -2.89 -12.44
C ASN A 85 -8.50 -2.77 -13.12
N PHE A 86 -9.22 -1.70 -12.82
CA PHE A 86 -10.50 -1.40 -13.44
C PHE A 86 -10.34 -0.33 -14.52
N SER A 87 -11.07 -0.50 -15.62
CA SER A 87 -11.26 0.52 -16.65
C SER A 87 -12.76 0.73 -16.88
N ALA A 88 -13.10 1.68 -17.75
CA ALA A 88 -14.50 1.91 -18.16
C ALA A 88 -15.15 0.68 -18.84
N GLN A 89 -14.36 -0.30 -19.27
CA GLN A 89 -14.84 -1.51 -19.94
C GLN A 89 -14.89 -2.73 -19.01
N THR A 90 -14.48 -2.60 -17.75
CA THR A 90 -14.50 -3.71 -16.80
C THR A 90 -15.93 -3.97 -16.32
N SER A 91 -16.48 -5.13 -16.68
CA SER A 91 -17.79 -5.60 -16.23
C SER A 91 -17.72 -6.35 -14.89
N ALA A 92 -18.87 -6.48 -14.24
CA ALA A 92 -19.01 -7.28 -13.03
C ALA A 92 -18.61 -8.76 -13.26
N ASN A 93 -18.98 -9.33 -14.42
CA ASN A 93 -18.64 -10.71 -14.75
C ASN A 93 -17.12 -10.91 -14.89
N GLN A 94 -16.43 -9.99 -15.57
CA GLN A 94 -14.96 -10.05 -15.66
C GLN A 94 -14.29 -9.96 -14.29
N THR A 95 -14.81 -9.10 -13.41
CA THR A 95 -14.28 -8.96 -12.04
C THR A 95 -14.43 -10.25 -11.25
N GLN A 96 -15.61 -10.88 -11.31
CA GLN A 96 -15.90 -12.15 -10.66
C GLN A 96 -14.96 -13.25 -11.16
N VAL A 97 -14.77 -13.34 -12.48
CA VAL A 97 -13.85 -14.30 -13.09
C VAL A 97 -12.42 -14.09 -12.56
N CYS A 98 -11.92 -12.86 -12.53
CA CYS A 98 -10.59 -12.57 -11.97
C CYS A 98 -10.46 -13.04 -10.50
N ILE A 99 -11.47 -12.79 -9.67
CA ILE A 99 -11.45 -13.20 -8.26
C ILE A 99 -11.45 -14.73 -8.12
N ILE A 100 -12.28 -15.43 -8.91
CA ILE A 100 -12.31 -16.90 -8.92
C ILE A 100 -10.94 -17.45 -9.32
N TYR A 101 -10.34 -16.94 -10.41
CA TYR A 101 -8.99 -17.38 -10.81
C TYR A 101 -7.95 -17.17 -9.71
N ILE A 102 -8.01 -16.07 -8.96
CA ILE A 102 -7.08 -15.79 -7.84
C ILE A 102 -7.26 -16.79 -6.69
N LEU A 103 -8.49 -17.20 -6.37
CA LEU A 103 -8.78 -18.08 -5.24
C LEU A 103 -8.50 -19.56 -5.54
N PHE A 104 -8.48 -19.95 -6.82
CA PHE A 104 -8.32 -21.34 -7.25
C PHE A 104 -7.01 -21.61 -8.03
N ALA A 105 -6.11 -20.62 -8.12
CA ALA A 105 -4.74 -20.80 -8.61
C ALA A 105 -3.79 -21.14 -7.47
#